data_AF-A0A7Y8H8Q9-F1
#
_entry.id   AF-A0A7Y8H8Q9-F1
#
_cell.length_a   1.000
_cell.length_b   1.000
_cell.length_c   1.000
_cell.angle_alpha   90.00
_cell.angle_beta   90.00
_cell.angle_gamma   90.00
#
_symmetry.space_group_name_H-M   'P 1'
#
loop_
_entity.id
_entity.type
_entity.pdbx_description
1 polymer ?
#
loop_
_entity_poly.entity_id
_entity_poly.type
_entity_poly.pdbx_seq_one_letter_code
_entity_poly.pdbx_strand_id
1 'polypeptide(L)' 'MEDLERYNELNKHISALETFFDVFHVVTNHNLLGELKSSSISYLIIEMGERLESIKKLSKETHEKLQDFKKTTGVIS' A
#
# COMPACT_ATOMS: atom_id res chain seq x y z
N MET A 1 -3.84 -16.98 12.79
CA MET A 1 -4.42 -17.10 11.43
C MET A 1 -4.69 -15.73 10.83
N GLU A 2 -5.34 -14.83 11.58
CA GLU A 2 -5.66 -13.45 11.16
C GLU A 2 -4.43 -12.56 10.87
N ASP A 3 -3.30 -12.74 11.58
CA ASP A 3 -2.10 -11.92 11.35
C ASP A 3 -1.36 -12.27 10.05
N LEU A 4 -1.34 -13.55 9.67
CA LEU A 4 -0.77 -13.99 8.41
C LEU A 4 -1.59 -13.49 7.22
N GLU A 5 -2.92 -13.51 7.36
CA GLU A 5 -3.84 -12.96 6.36
C GLU A 5 -3.64 -11.45 6.19
N ARG A 6 -3.54 -10.70 7.29
CA ARG A 6 -3.26 -9.26 7.27
C ARG A 6 -1.91 -8.95 6.64
N TYR A 7 -0.86 -9.72 6.94
CA TYR A 7 0.45 -9.58 6.32
C TYR A 7 0.39 -9.85 4.80
N ASN A 8 -0.29 -10.91 4.39
CA ASN A 8 -0.46 -11.23 2.98
C ASN A 8 -1.21 -10.11 2.24
N GLU A 9 -2.25 -9.54 2.84
CA GLU A 9 -3.01 -8.45 2.25
C GLU A 9 -2.18 -7.16 2.12
N LEU A 10 -1.40 -6.82 3.14
CA LEU A 10 -0.45 -5.71 3.09
C LEU A 10 0.56 -5.90 1.96
N ASN A 11 1.15 -7.09 1.84
CA ASN A 11 2.09 -7.41 0.75
C ASN A 11 1.44 -7.28 -0.63
N LYS A 12 0.21 -7.74 -0.83
CA LYS A 12 -0.49 -7.58 -2.12
C LYS A 12 -0.65 -6.10 -2.50
N HIS A 13 -1.02 -5.25 -1.54
CA HIS A 13 -1.15 -3.81 -1.81
C HIS A 13 0.20 -3.18 -2.15
N ILE A 14 1.27 -3.56 -1.45
CA ILE A 14 2.64 -3.09 -1.72
C ILE A 14 3.10 -3.50 -3.13
N SER A 15 3.00 -4.78 -3.49
CA SER A 15 3.42 -5.27 -4.81
C SER A 15 2.64 -4.62 -5.96
N ALA A 16 1.36 -4.31 -5.74
CA ALA A 16 0.58 -3.54 -6.71
C ALA A 16 1.07 -2.09 -6.85
N LEU A 17 1.43 -1.43 -5.75
CA LEU A 17 2.03 -0.08 -5.79
C LEU A 17 3.39 -0.07 -6.50
N GLU A 18 4.23 -1.07 -6.26
CA GLU A 18 5.51 -1.23 -6.99
C GLU A 18 5.27 -1.29 -8.50
N THR A 19 4.30 -2.10 -8.93
CA THR A 19 3.91 -2.18 -10.35
C THR A 19 3.46 -0.82 -10.90
N PHE A 20 2.70 -0.04 -10.14
CA PHE A 20 2.29 1.30 -10.57
C PHE A 20 3.47 2.27 -10.68
N PHE A 21 4.42 2.23 -9.75
CA PHE A 21 5.63 3.02 -9.83
C PHE A 21 6.50 2.63 -11.02
N ASP A 22 6.61 1.34 -11.35
CA ASP A 22 7.33 0.87 -12.53
C ASP A 22 6.70 1.40 -13.82
N VAL A 23 5.37 1.32 -13.95
CA VAL A 23 4.65 1.89 -15.10
C VAL A 23 4.87 3.40 -15.18
N PHE A 24 4.77 4.11 -14.06
CA PHE A 24 4.98 5.55 -14.03
C PHE A 24 6.42 5.91 -14.44
N HIS A 25 7.40 5.17 -13.94
CA HIS A 25 8.82 5.35 -14.28
C HIS A 25 9.07 5.19 -15.78
N VAL A 26 8.53 4.13 -16.40
CA VAL A 26 8.61 3.89 -17.84
C VAL A 26 7.97 5.05 -18.61
N VAL A 27 6.75 5.43 -18.23
CA VAL A 27 6.02 6.53 -18.88
C VAL A 27 6.79 7.85 -18.82
N THR A 28 7.37 8.17 -17.66
CA THR A 28 8.14 9.41 -17.48
C THR A 28 9.46 9.40 -18.25
N ASN A 29 10.19 8.27 -18.22
CA ASN A 29 11.49 8.17 -18.89
C ASN A 29 11.38 8.19 -20.41
N HIS A 30 10.27 7.69 -20.95
CA HIS A 30 9.99 7.72 -22.38
C HIS A 30 9.17 8.95 -22.81
N ASN A 31 8.93 9.90 -21.91
CA ASN A 31 8.17 11.13 -22.16
C ASN A 31 6.76 10.89 -22.73
N LEU A 32 6.13 9.77 -22.35
CA LEU A 32 4.84 9.31 -22.87
C LEU A 32 3.64 9.91 -22.11
N LEU A 33 3.89 10.81 -21.14
CA LEU A 33 2.82 11.42 -20.34
C LEU A 33 1.76 12.13 -21.20
N GLY A 34 2.17 12.77 -22.31
CA GLY A 34 1.26 13.43 -23.25
C GLY A 34 0.48 12.46 -24.15
N GLU A 35 0.94 11.21 -24.27
CA GLU A 35 0.29 10.17 -25.09
C GLU A 35 -0.74 9.36 -24.29
N LEU A 36 -0.64 9.41 -22.95
CA LEU A 36 -1.63 8.80 -22.08
C LEU A 36 -2.91 9.61 -22.06
N LYS A 37 -4.04 8.91 -22.18
CA LYS A 37 -5.35 9.51 -21.93
C LYS A 37 -5.39 9.98 -20.48
N SER A 38 -5.87 11.20 -20.25
CA SER A 38 -6.01 11.78 -18.91
C SER A 38 -6.82 10.87 -17.97
N SER A 39 -7.82 10.16 -18.49
CA SER A 39 -8.60 9.17 -17.72
C SER A 39 -7.77 7.98 -17.23
N SER A 40 -6.75 7.55 -17.99
CA SER A 40 -5.84 6.48 -17.59
C SER A 40 -4.94 6.93 -16.44
N ILE A 41 -4.40 8.15 -16.50
CA ILE A 41 -3.59 8.72 -15.41
C ILE A 41 -4.44 8.89 -14.15
N SER A 42 -5.66 9.44 -14.28
CA SER A 42 -6.57 9.61 -13.14
C SER A 42 -6.92 8.27 -12.48
N TYR A 43 -7.19 7.22 -13.27
CA TYR A 43 -7.45 5.88 -12.75
C TYR A 43 -6.26 5.34 -11.95
N LEU A 44 -5.04 5.45 -12.50
CA LEU A 44 -3.82 5.00 -11.82
C LEU A 44 -3.61 5.72 -10.49
N ILE A 45 -3.79 7.04 -10.46
CA ILE A 45 -3.63 7.84 -9.23
C ILE A 45 -4.67 7.45 -8.18
N ILE A 46 -5.93 7.24 -8.58
CA ILE A 46 -7.01 6.81 -7.67
C ILE A 46 -6.68 5.45 -7.07
N GLU A 47 -6.34 4.45 -7.90
CA GLU A 47 -5.96 3.11 -7.45
C GLU A 47 -4.76 3.13 -6.49
N MET A 48 -3.74 3.94 -6.79
CA MET A 48 -2.60 4.12 -5.89
C MET A 48 -3.04 4.71 -4.54
N GLY A 49 -3.92 5.71 -4.55
CA GLY A 49 -4.46 6.33 -3.34
C GLY A 49 -5.23 5.34 -2.47
N GLU A 50 -6.12 4.54 -3.07
CA GLU A 50 -6.91 3.53 -2.36
C GLU A 50 -6.04 2.45 -1.72
N ARG A 51 -4.97 2.02 -2.42
CA ARG A 51 -4.01 1.05 -1.89
C ARG A 51 -3.16 1.61 -0.76
N LEU A 52 -2.70 2.86 -0.88
CA LEU A 52 -1.97 3.53 0.19
C LEU A 52 -2.82 3.67 1.45
N GLU A 53 -4.10 4.02 1.32
CA GLU A 53 -5.01 4.11 2.48
C GLU A 53 -5.24 2.73 3.10
N SER A 54 -5.34 1.67 2.27
CA SER A 54 -5.46 0.29 2.74
C SER A 54 -4.22 -0.16 3.53
N ILE A 55 -3.01 0.11 3.03
CA ILE A 55 -1.75 -0.18 3.74
C ILE A 55 -1.70 0.56 5.07
N LYS A 56 -2.02 1.85 5.06
CA LYS A 56 -2.05 2.69 6.27
C LYS A 56 -3.01 2.13 7.31
N LYS A 57 -4.20 1.69 6.91
CA LYS A 57 -5.19 1.06 7.79
C LYS A 57 -4.65 -0.24 8.40
N LEU A 58 -4.17 -1.17 7.58
CA LEU A 58 -3.64 -2.47 8.06
C LEU A 58 -2.40 -2.29 8.96
N SER A 59 -1.56 -1.31 8.66
CA SER A 59 -0.40 -0.94 9.47
C SER A 59 -0.83 -0.41 10.84
N LYS A 60 -1.82 0.49 10.88
CA LYS A 60 -2.40 1.02 12.13
C LYS A 60 -3.00 -0.10 12.98
N GLU A 61 -3.81 -0.98 12.39
CA GLU A 61 -4.40 -2.13 13.10
C GLU A 61 -3.33 -3.05 13.67
N THR A 62 -2.25 -3.28 12.93
CA THR A 62 -1.10 -4.06 13.39
C THR A 62 -0.41 -3.39 14.59
N HIS A 63 -0.19 -2.08 14.51
CA HIS A 63 0.41 -1.32 15.59
C HIS A 63 -0.44 -1.37 16.87
N GLU A 64 -1.76 -1.17 16.75
CA GLU A 64 -2.70 -1.22 17.86
C GLU A 64 -2.71 -2.61 18.52
N LYS A 65 -2.77 -3.70 17.73
CA LYS A 65 -2.67 -5.07 18.26
C LYS A 65 -1.35 -5.32 19.00
N LEU A 66 -0.23 -4.82 18.50
CA LEU A 66 1.07 -4.94 19.17
C LEU A 66 1.11 -4.18 20.49
N GLN A 67 0.53 -2.99 20.55
CA GLN A 67 0.43 -2.21 21.80
C GLN A 67 -0.43 -2.94 22.83
N ASP A 68 -1.56 -3.51 22.42
CA ASP A 68 -2.42 -4.26 23.32
C ASP A 68 -1.74 -5.55 23.81
N PHE A 69 -1.06 -6.29 22.93
CA PHE A 69 -0.25 -7.44 23.32
C PHE A 69 0.85 -7.06 24.33
N LYS A 70 1.53 -5.92 24.12
CA LYS A 70 2.53 -5.39 25.05
C LYS A 70 1.93 -5.10 26.44
N LYS A 71 0.73 -4.50 26.49
CA LYS A 71 0.01 -4.26 27.75
C LYS A 71 -0.39 -5.57 28.43
N THR A 72 -0.87 -6.56 27.69
CA THR A 72 -1.34 -7.84 28.25
C THR A 72 -0.19 -8.69 28.76
N THR A 73 0.97 -8.67 28.10
CA THR A 73 2.13 -9.50 28.45
C THR A 73 3.10 -8.83 29.43
N GLY A 74 2.92 -7.55 29.73
CA GLY A 74 3.78 -6.81 30.66
C GLY A 74 5.22 -6.63 30.17
N VAL A 75 5.49 -6.82 28.88
CA VAL A 75 6.79 -6.57 28.26
C VAL A 75 7.00 -5.06 28.19
N ILE A 76 7.47 -4.48 29.29
CA ILE A 76 7.88 -3.08 29.37
C ILE A 76 9.32 -3.04 28.86
N SER A 77 9.50 -2.43 27.69
CA SER A 77 10.80 -2.04 27.15
C SER A 77 11.40 -0.89 27.96
#